data_AF-A0A109BDM1-F1
#
_entry.id   AF-A0A109BDM1-F1
#
_cell.length_a   1.000
_cell.length_b   1.000
_cell.length_c   1.000
_cell.angle_alpha   90.00
_cell.angle_beta   90.00
_cell.angle_gamma   90.00
#
_symmetry.space_group_name_H-M   'P 1'
#
loop_
_entity.id
_entity.type
_entity.pdbx_description
1 polymer ?
#
loop_
_entity_poly.entity_id
_entity_poly.type
_entity_poly.pdbx_seq_one_letter_code
_entity_poly.pdbx_strand_id
1 'polypeptide(L)'
;MPVLPDLPATEAAIVEMTNAFRARNGLSPVVQNPKLTAAAVAYAKTLTAYKGLSHTADGTTAAQRIDAVRYGHCQIAENLASLLDSRGFTASEYARSAVEGWENSPGHRRNMLLPHVTETGVGIARAPTKEPKYIAVQLFARPVTFKYKFKVVNRAQHAITYALNGKDNTIEPREIVTHTACTPGTLAFNQGVDPIRTFTAEGGAVFAIKPNANGSGAAVTLEAANDSKR
;
A
#
# COMPACT_ATOMS: atom_id res chain seq x y z
N MET A 1 39.73 -6.97 -9.25
CA MET A 1 38.78 -5.85 -9.40
C MET A 1 37.57 -6.14 -8.52
N PRO A 2 37.00 -5.16 -7.79
CA PRO A 2 35.81 -5.41 -6.98
C PRO A 2 34.64 -5.86 -7.86
N VAL A 3 33.83 -6.80 -7.40
CA VAL A 3 32.62 -7.22 -8.10
C VAL A 3 31.61 -6.08 -8.01
N LEU A 4 31.19 -5.57 -9.16
CA LEU A 4 30.13 -4.56 -9.22
C LEU A 4 28.81 -5.30 -9.47
N PRO A 5 27.76 -5.04 -8.68
CA PRO A 5 26.48 -5.69 -8.89
C PRO A 5 25.86 -5.20 -10.19
N ASP A 6 25.26 -6.12 -10.94
CA ASP A 6 24.32 -5.76 -11.99
C ASP A 6 23.07 -5.14 -11.33
N LEU A 7 22.85 -3.84 -11.55
CA LEU A 7 21.82 -3.10 -10.83
C LEU A 7 20.40 -3.65 -11.11
N PRO A 8 20.01 -3.91 -12.37
CA PRO A 8 18.72 -4.55 -12.67
C PRO A 8 18.53 -5.90 -11.99
N ALA A 9 19.53 -6.79 -12.02
CA ALA A 9 19.44 -8.07 -11.30
C ALA A 9 19.31 -7.88 -9.78
N THR A 10 19.97 -6.86 -9.23
CA THR A 10 19.90 -6.53 -7.81
C THR A 10 18.53 -5.98 -7.42
N GLU A 11 17.94 -5.10 -8.25
CA GLU A 11 16.59 -4.58 -8.06
C GLU A 11 15.56 -5.73 -8.06
N ALA A 12 15.65 -6.65 -9.02
CA ALA A 12 14.83 -7.85 -9.07
C ALA A 12 15.00 -8.75 -7.83
N ALA A 13 16.24 -8.99 -7.39
CA ALA A 13 16.51 -9.78 -6.19
C ALA A 13 15.94 -9.14 -4.93
N ILE A 14 15.97 -7.81 -4.80
CA ILE A 14 15.31 -7.10 -3.69
C ILE A 14 13.80 -7.33 -3.69
N VAL A 15 13.15 -7.26 -4.86
CA VAL A 15 11.70 -7.51 -4.98
C VAL A 15 11.36 -8.95 -4.59
N GLU A 16 12.14 -9.91 -5.06
CA GLU A 16 11.96 -11.33 -4.72
C GLU A 16 12.07 -11.56 -3.21
N MET A 17 13.14 -11.09 -2.58
CA MET A 17 13.36 -11.23 -1.14
C MET A 17 12.30 -10.49 -0.31
N THR A 18 11.87 -9.31 -0.78
CA THR A 18 10.75 -8.56 -0.16
C THR A 18 9.47 -9.38 -0.20
N ASN A 19 9.14 -10.00 -1.34
CA ASN A 19 7.95 -10.83 -1.48
C ASN A 19 8.04 -12.11 -0.65
N ALA A 20 9.22 -12.73 -0.54
CA ALA A 20 9.45 -13.85 0.37
C ALA A 20 9.20 -13.45 1.83
N PHE A 21 9.70 -12.28 2.25
CA PHE A 21 9.43 -11.75 3.59
C PHE A 21 7.95 -11.46 3.83
N ARG A 22 7.25 -10.84 2.86
CA ARG A 22 5.80 -10.60 2.93
C ARG A 22 5.02 -11.91 3.06
N ALA A 23 5.37 -12.92 2.28
CA ALA A 23 4.74 -14.24 2.34
C ALA A 23 4.91 -14.92 3.71
N ARG A 24 6.12 -14.86 4.30
CA ARG A 24 6.37 -15.36 5.67
C ARG A 24 5.51 -14.67 6.75
N ASN A 25 4.99 -13.48 6.46
CA ASN A 25 4.13 -12.71 7.35
C ASN A 25 2.66 -12.69 6.89
N GLY A 26 2.26 -13.60 5.99
CA GLY A 26 0.86 -13.75 5.56
C GLY A 26 0.34 -12.64 4.66
N LEU A 27 1.22 -11.84 4.04
CA LEU A 27 0.85 -10.75 3.14
C LEU A 27 1.00 -11.15 1.67
N SER A 28 0.11 -10.62 0.83
CA SER A 28 0.19 -10.78 -0.63
C SER A 28 1.47 -10.15 -1.20
N PRO A 29 2.03 -10.73 -2.27
CA PRO A 29 3.20 -10.16 -2.94
C PRO A 29 2.85 -8.83 -3.61
N VAL A 30 3.86 -7.98 -3.76
CA VAL A 30 3.82 -6.77 -4.57
C VAL A 30 4.41 -7.03 -5.95
N VAL A 31 3.85 -6.37 -6.96
CA VAL A 31 4.31 -6.45 -8.36
C VAL A 31 5.22 -5.26 -8.67
N GLN A 32 6.31 -5.50 -9.39
CA GLN A 32 7.19 -4.41 -9.80
C GLN A 32 6.50 -3.49 -10.81
N ASN A 33 6.57 -2.18 -10.58
CA ASN A 33 6.01 -1.16 -11.45
C ASN A 33 7.11 -0.26 -12.03
N PRO A 34 7.19 -0.10 -13.36
CA PRO A 34 8.26 0.65 -14.00
C PRO A 34 8.26 2.15 -13.66
N LYS A 35 7.10 2.76 -13.39
CA LYS A 35 7.04 4.18 -12.97
C LYS A 35 7.62 4.35 -11.57
N LEU A 36 7.26 3.46 -10.64
CA LEU A 36 7.83 3.46 -9.29
C LEU A 36 9.34 3.19 -9.32
N THR A 37 9.80 2.24 -10.13
CA THR A 37 11.24 1.99 -10.35
C THR A 37 11.94 3.24 -10.88
N ALA A 38 11.38 3.93 -11.88
CA ALA A 38 11.95 5.16 -12.41
C ALA A 38 12.09 6.25 -11.33
N ALA A 39 11.07 6.45 -10.50
CA ALA A 39 11.12 7.38 -9.37
C ALA A 39 12.18 6.98 -8.33
N ALA A 40 12.26 5.69 -7.99
CA ALA A 40 13.25 5.17 -7.05
C ALA A 40 14.68 5.33 -7.57
N VAL A 41 14.94 5.02 -8.84
CA VAL A 41 16.26 5.20 -9.47
C VAL A 41 16.67 6.67 -9.50
N ALA A 42 15.76 7.56 -9.88
CA ALA A 42 16.02 9.00 -9.88
C ALA A 42 16.41 9.49 -8.47
N TYR A 43 15.67 9.05 -7.45
CA TYR A 43 15.95 9.46 -6.08
C TYR A 43 17.22 8.83 -5.49
N ALA A 44 17.51 7.58 -5.83
CA ALA A 44 18.78 6.94 -5.45
C ALA A 44 19.97 7.76 -5.98
N LYS A 45 19.89 8.27 -7.22
CA LYS A 45 20.92 9.16 -7.81
C LYS A 45 21.04 10.46 -7.03
N THR A 46 19.93 11.12 -6.68
CA THR A 46 19.93 12.31 -5.81
C THR A 46 20.67 12.04 -4.50
N LEU A 47 20.36 10.92 -3.84
CA LEU A 47 20.97 10.54 -2.57
C LEU A 47 22.46 10.25 -2.66
N THR A 48 22.99 9.88 -3.83
CA THR A 48 24.44 9.69 -3.97
C THR A 48 25.25 10.97 -3.80
N ALA A 49 24.66 12.13 -4.12
CA ALA A 49 25.27 13.44 -3.92
C ALA A 49 25.01 14.01 -2.51
N TYR A 50 24.12 13.39 -1.74
CA TYR A 50 23.76 13.84 -0.40
C TYR A 50 24.69 13.26 0.67
N LYS A 51 25.02 14.05 1.69
CA LYS A 51 25.86 13.62 2.83
C LYS A 51 25.04 12.79 3.84
N GLY A 52 24.48 11.68 3.40
CA GLY A 52 23.70 10.76 4.25
C GLY A 52 22.51 10.12 3.54
N LEU A 53 21.56 9.63 4.32
CA LEU A 53 20.23 9.24 3.85
C LEU A 53 19.21 10.25 4.36
N SER A 54 18.32 10.68 3.48
CA SER A 54 17.20 11.56 3.82
C SER A 54 16.01 11.21 2.93
N HIS A 55 14.81 11.22 3.49
CA HIS A 55 13.58 11.04 2.70
C HIS A 55 13.22 12.28 1.84
N THR A 56 13.91 13.40 2.09
CA THR A 56 13.67 14.70 1.43
C THR A 56 14.96 15.44 1.06
N ALA A 57 15.97 14.73 0.56
CA ALA A 57 17.31 15.27 0.25
C ALA A 57 17.29 16.41 -0.78
N ASP A 58 16.32 16.42 -1.69
CA ASP A 58 16.08 17.44 -2.71
C ASP A 58 14.86 18.33 -2.38
N GLY A 59 14.37 18.31 -1.14
CA GLY A 59 13.17 19.04 -0.72
C GLY A 59 11.85 18.40 -1.16
N THR A 60 11.88 17.26 -1.87
CA THR A 60 10.66 16.53 -2.26
C THR A 60 10.36 15.38 -1.32
N THR A 61 9.07 15.05 -1.18
CA THR A 61 8.60 13.82 -0.52
C THR A 61 8.51 12.66 -1.51
N ALA A 62 8.45 11.42 -1.01
CA ALA A 62 8.21 10.25 -1.86
C ALA A 62 6.92 10.37 -2.68
N ALA A 63 5.84 10.94 -2.11
CA ALA A 63 4.60 11.22 -2.83
C ALA A 63 4.83 12.11 -4.04
N GLN A 64 5.48 13.26 -3.84
CA GLN A 64 5.77 14.20 -4.92
C GLN A 64 6.64 13.58 -6.03
N ARG A 65 7.59 12.71 -5.67
CA ARG A 65 8.40 11.97 -6.65
C ARG A 65 7.59 10.96 -7.45
N ILE A 66 6.65 10.27 -6.81
CA ILE A 66 5.72 9.33 -7.46
C ILE A 66 4.72 10.09 -8.36
N ASP A 67 4.24 11.26 -7.91
CA ASP A 67 3.36 12.13 -8.71
C ASP A 67 4.08 12.64 -9.97
N ALA A 68 5.36 13.00 -9.86
CA ALA A 68 6.17 13.47 -10.99
C ALA A 68 6.30 12.44 -12.12
N VAL A 69 6.26 11.14 -11.80
CA VAL A 69 6.23 10.05 -12.79
C VAL A 69 4.80 9.66 -13.23
N ARG A 70 3.81 10.51 -12.90
CA ARG A 70 2.39 10.33 -13.25
C ARG A 70 1.85 8.98 -12.79
N TYR A 71 2.19 8.60 -11.56
CA TYR A 71 1.63 7.43 -10.90
C TYR A 71 0.62 7.90 -9.84
N GLY A 72 -0.68 7.70 -10.11
CA GLY A 72 -1.71 8.04 -9.14
C GLY A 72 -1.70 7.03 -8.00
N HIS A 73 -1.34 7.47 -6.80
CA HIS A 73 -1.26 6.62 -5.62
C HIS A 73 -2.28 7.01 -4.55
N CYS A 74 -2.50 6.07 -3.63
CA CYS A 74 -3.47 6.26 -2.57
C CYS A 74 -2.99 5.67 -1.23
N GLN A 75 -1.94 4.84 -1.29
CA GLN A 75 -1.11 4.45 -0.17
C GLN A 75 0.33 4.37 -0.69
N ILE A 76 1.29 4.84 0.10
CA ILE A 76 2.72 4.78 -0.25
C ILE A 76 3.58 4.50 0.98
N ALA A 77 4.76 3.95 0.77
CA ALA A 77 5.85 3.90 1.74
C ALA A 77 7.21 3.89 1.04
N GLU A 78 8.25 4.33 1.74
CA GLU A 78 9.62 4.39 1.23
C GLU A 78 10.62 3.78 2.23
N ASN A 79 11.50 2.92 1.72
CA ASN A 79 12.67 2.44 2.42
C ASN A 79 13.93 2.92 1.71
N LEU A 80 14.93 3.32 2.50
CA LEU A 80 16.24 3.74 2.01
C LEU A 80 17.31 2.84 2.61
N ALA A 81 18.33 2.48 1.83
CA ALA A 81 19.52 1.82 2.35
C ALA A 81 20.78 2.44 1.73
N SER A 82 21.86 2.45 2.49
CA SER A 82 23.19 2.81 2.04
C SER A 82 24.13 1.69 2.46
N LEU A 83 24.75 1.04 1.49
CA LEU A 83 25.71 -0.02 1.75
C LEU A 83 27.05 0.35 1.14
N LEU A 84 28.11 0.06 1.88
CA LEU A 84 29.50 0.27 1.50
C LEU A 84 30.25 -1.03 1.79
N ASP A 85 30.88 -1.60 0.76
CA ASP A 85 31.83 -2.70 0.91
C ASP A 85 32.96 -2.52 -0.10
N SER A 86 34.18 -2.38 0.42
CA SER A 86 35.40 -2.20 -0.37
C SER A 86 35.73 -3.38 -1.28
N ARG A 87 35.18 -4.57 -1.00
CA ARG A 87 35.33 -5.79 -1.80
C ARG A 87 34.35 -5.84 -2.99
N GLY A 88 33.30 -5.01 -2.95
CA GLY A 88 32.17 -5.07 -3.87
C GLY A 88 31.07 -6.03 -3.41
N PHE A 89 30.02 -6.15 -4.21
CA PHE A 89 28.87 -7.01 -3.92
C PHE A 89 28.42 -7.72 -5.20
N THR A 90 28.04 -8.99 -5.09
CA THR A 90 27.13 -9.58 -6.06
C THR A 90 25.72 -9.00 -5.90
N ALA A 91 24.87 -9.16 -6.91
CA ALA A 91 23.48 -8.73 -6.84
C ALA A 91 22.72 -9.37 -5.65
N SER A 92 22.93 -10.67 -5.42
CA SER A 92 22.27 -11.40 -4.32
C SER A 92 22.75 -10.94 -2.94
N GLU A 93 24.05 -10.69 -2.77
CA GLU A 93 24.61 -10.19 -1.50
C GLU A 93 24.08 -8.80 -1.17
N TYR A 94 24.08 -7.90 -2.16
CA TYR A 94 23.53 -6.55 -1.96
C TYR A 94 22.05 -6.60 -1.58
N ALA A 95 21.26 -7.35 -2.34
CA ALA A 95 19.82 -7.48 -2.08
C ALA A 95 19.55 -8.04 -0.67
N ARG A 96 20.28 -9.08 -0.27
CA ARG A 96 20.17 -9.68 1.06
C ARG A 96 20.48 -8.67 2.15
N SER A 97 21.62 -7.98 2.06
CA SER A 97 22.02 -7.00 3.07
C SER A 97 21.04 -5.81 3.17
N ALA A 98 20.49 -5.34 2.05
CA ALA A 98 19.48 -4.29 2.05
C ALA A 98 18.17 -4.76 2.71
N VAL A 99 17.66 -5.92 2.30
CA VAL A 99 16.40 -6.47 2.82
C VAL A 99 16.51 -6.84 4.30
N GLU A 100 17.55 -7.55 4.73
CA GLU A 100 17.78 -7.87 6.15
C GLU A 100 17.94 -6.60 6.99
N GLY A 101 18.63 -5.58 6.47
CA GLY A 101 18.73 -4.27 7.13
C GLY A 101 17.37 -3.61 7.34
N TRP A 102 16.48 -3.69 6.35
CA TRP A 102 15.11 -3.19 6.47
C TRP A 102 14.25 -4.06 7.40
N GLU A 103 14.36 -5.38 7.33
CA GLU A 103 13.61 -6.32 8.19
C GLU A 103 13.90 -6.11 9.67
N ASN A 104 15.15 -5.77 10.01
CA ASN A 104 15.63 -5.55 11.38
C ASN A 104 15.43 -4.12 11.89
N SER A 105 14.98 -3.20 11.05
CA SER A 105 14.70 -1.82 11.43
C SER A 105 13.21 -1.60 11.60
N PRO A 106 12.70 -1.23 12.79
CA PRO A 106 11.26 -1.12 13.04
C PRO A 106 10.52 -0.20 12.05
N GLY A 107 11.14 0.91 11.64
CA GLY A 107 10.56 1.82 10.64
C GLY A 107 10.40 1.17 9.26
N HIS A 108 11.48 0.58 8.75
CA HIS A 108 11.49 -0.03 7.44
C HIS A 108 10.68 -1.34 7.40
N ARG A 109 10.71 -2.13 8.47
CA ARG A 109 9.90 -3.34 8.63
C ARG A 109 8.41 -3.05 8.52
N ARG A 110 7.93 -1.95 9.12
CA ARG A 110 6.52 -1.52 8.97
C ARG A 110 6.15 -1.25 7.52
N ASN A 111 7.06 -0.66 6.73
CA ASN A 111 6.83 -0.41 5.31
C ASN A 111 6.80 -1.71 4.50
N MET A 112 7.73 -2.63 4.77
CA MET A 112 7.74 -3.95 4.12
C MET A 112 6.48 -4.77 4.42
N LEU A 113 5.93 -4.62 5.62
CA LEU A 113 4.69 -5.26 6.07
C LEU A 113 3.45 -4.39 5.89
N LEU A 114 3.54 -3.28 5.13
CA LEU A 114 2.39 -2.42 4.90
C LEU A 114 1.30 -3.24 4.18
N PRO A 115 0.09 -3.39 4.76
CA PRO A 115 -0.97 -4.15 4.12
C PRO A 115 -1.55 -3.36 2.95
N HIS A 116 -2.14 -4.09 1.99
CA HIS A 116 -2.86 -3.57 0.83
C HIS A 116 -2.07 -2.77 -0.22
N VAL A 117 -0.77 -2.55 -0.04
CA VAL A 117 0.09 -2.21 -1.19
C VAL A 117 0.12 -3.39 -2.16
N THR A 118 0.07 -3.07 -3.45
CA THR A 118 0.01 -4.05 -4.54
C THR A 118 1.21 -3.94 -5.47
N GLU A 119 1.90 -2.80 -5.45
CA GLU A 119 2.99 -2.49 -6.36
C GLU A 119 4.23 -2.01 -5.60
N THR A 120 5.39 -2.23 -6.19
CA THR A 120 6.69 -1.74 -5.69
C THR A 120 7.58 -1.25 -6.82
N GLY A 121 8.50 -0.36 -6.51
CA GLY A 121 9.60 0.00 -7.38
C GLY A 121 10.88 0.06 -6.57
N VAL A 122 11.95 -0.55 -7.10
CA VAL A 122 13.28 -0.52 -6.49
C VAL A 122 14.21 0.22 -7.45
N GLY A 123 15.08 1.06 -6.91
CA GLY A 123 16.09 1.76 -7.67
C GLY A 123 17.41 1.82 -6.92
N ILE A 124 18.51 1.54 -7.61
CA ILE A 124 19.85 1.53 -7.02
C ILE A 124 20.76 2.50 -7.78
N ALA A 125 21.59 3.24 -7.03
CA ALA A 125 22.60 4.12 -7.61
C ALA A 125 23.94 3.98 -6.89
N ARG A 126 25.02 3.94 -7.66
CA ARG A 126 26.39 3.94 -7.14
C ARG A 126 26.85 5.37 -6.89
N ALA A 127 27.40 5.63 -5.70
CA ALA A 127 28.04 6.92 -5.42
C ALA A 127 29.38 7.06 -6.16
N PRO A 128 29.75 8.28 -6.58
CA PRO A 128 31.01 8.54 -7.29
C PRO A 128 32.21 8.58 -6.32
N THR A 129 32.35 7.55 -5.49
CA THR A 129 33.42 7.42 -4.49
C THR A 129 34.43 6.35 -4.89
N LYS A 130 35.66 6.43 -4.35
CA LYS A 130 36.70 5.41 -4.57
C LYS A 130 36.27 4.03 -4.04
N GLU A 131 35.57 4.01 -2.92
CA GLU A 131 34.96 2.80 -2.36
C GLU A 131 33.58 2.53 -2.98
N PRO A 132 33.19 1.27 -3.21
CA PRO A 132 31.87 0.91 -3.73
C PRO A 132 30.79 1.21 -2.69
N LYS A 133 30.22 2.41 -2.75
CA LYS A 133 29.03 2.79 -2.00
C LYS A 133 27.81 2.81 -2.94
N TYR A 134 26.73 2.18 -2.54
CA TYR A 134 25.48 2.14 -3.28
C TYR A 134 24.31 2.53 -2.39
N ILE A 135 23.39 3.31 -2.97
CA ILE A 135 22.14 3.69 -2.34
C ILE A 135 21.02 2.89 -3.00
N ALA A 136 20.15 2.29 -2.18
CA ALA A 136 18.92 1.67 -2.63
C ALA A 136 17.72 2.47 -2.12
N VAL A 137 16.73 2.65 -3.00
CA VAL A 137 15.42 3.20 -2.69
C VAL A 137 14.39 2.13 -3.05
N GLN A 138 13.50 1.81 -2.13
CA GLN A 138 12.34 0.96 -2.38
C GLN A 138 11.07 1.73 -2.07
N LEU A 139 10.20 1.82 -3.07
CA LEU A 139 8.86 2.40 -2.95
C LEU A 139 7.84 1.28 -2.93
N PHE A 140 6.85 1.39 -2.06
CA PHE A 140 5.62 0.59 -2.07
C PHE A 140 4.47 1.50 -2.41
N ALA A 141 3.50 1.01 -3.18
CA ALA A 141 2.30 1.77 -3.47
C ALA A 141 1.05 0.90 -3.66
N ARG A 142 -0.09 1.53 -3.40
CA ARG A 142 -1.40 1.11 -3.95
C ARG A 142 -1.86 2.16 -4.96
N PRO A 143 -2.10 1.79 -6.23
CA PRO A 143 -2.59 2.75 -7.22
C PRO A 143 -4.02 3.18 -6.91
N VAL A 144 -4.40 4.40 -7.31
CA VAL A 144 -5.77 4.91 -7.12
C VAL A 144 -6.83 4.07 -7.83
N THR A 145 -6.45 3.35 -8.89
CA THR A 145 -7.32 2.41 -9.63
C THR A 145 -7.67 1.17 -8.83
N PHE A 146 -6.91 0.87 -7.77
CA PHE A 146 -7.17 -0.23 -6.86
C PHE A 146 -7.88 0.24 -5.58
N LYS A 147 -8.34 1.49 -5.48
CA LYS A 147 -9.16 1.89 -4.32
C LYS A 147 -10.36 0.93 -4.17
N TYR A 148 -10.61 0.51 -2.93
CA TYR A 148 -11.81 -0.25 -2.59
C TYR A 148 -13.02 0.62 -2.85
N LYS A 149 -13.97 0.09 -3.61
CA LYS A 149 -15.24 0.76 -3.92
C LYS A 149 -16.37 -0.15 -3.47
N PHE A 150 -17.23 0.34 -2.59
CA PHE A 150 -18.38 -0.41 -2.10
C PHE A 150 -19.61 0.48 -2.04
N LYS A 151 -20.79 -0.14 -2.01
CA LYS A 151 -22.07 0.57 -1.97
C LYS A 151 -22.80 0.28 -0.66
N VAL A 152 -23.43 1.29 -0.08
CA VAL A 152 -24.44 1.12 0.97
C VAL A 152 -25.78 1.50 0.37
N VAL A 153 -26.78 0.62 0.49
CA VAL A 153 -28.10 0.79 -0.11
C VAL A 153 -29.14 0.75 0.98
N ASN A 154 -29.94 1.80 1.13
CA ASN A 154 -31.06 1.81 2.07
C ASN A 154 -32.36 1.39 1.38
N ARG A 155 -32.83 0.16 1.62
CA ARG A 155 -34.16 -0.31 1.17
C ARG A 155 -35.21 -0.23 2.27
N ALA A 156 -34.87 0.28 3.45
CA ALA A 156 -35.83 0.56 4.51
C ALA A 156 -36.67 1.82 4.17
N GLN A 157 -37.73 2.02 4.95
CA GLN A 157 -38.63 3.18 4.81
C GLN A 157 -38.20 4.39 5.66
N HIS A 158 -37.11 4.28 6.42
CA HIS A 158 -36.59 5.34 7.29
C HIS A 158 -35.09 5.52 7.08
N ALA A 159 -34.57 6.67 7.49
CA ALA A 159 -33.14 6.96 7.47
C ALA A 159 -32.38 5.99 8.39
N ILE A 160 -31.17 5.61 7.98
CA ILE A 160 -30.29 4.71 8.73
C ILE A 160 -28.95 5.39 8.97
N THR A 161 -28.43 5.26 10.18
CA THR A 161 -27.11 5.74 10.56
C THR A 161 -26.10 4.59 10.61
N TYR A 162 -24.95 4.76 9.97
CA TYR A 162 -23.84 3.83 10.01
C TYR A 162 -22.51 4.57 10.17
N ALA A 163 -21.57 3.95 10.88
CA ALA A 163 -20.21 4.42 10.99
C ALA A 163 -19.32 3.75 9.93
N LEU A 164 -18.58 4.56 9.17
CA LEU A 164 -17.48 4.11 8.33
C LEU A 164 -16.17 4.58 8.96
N ASN A 165 -15.32 3.63 9.39
CA ASN A 165 -14.08 3.91 10.12
C ASN A 165 -14.31 4.80 11.35
N GLY A 166 -15.41 4.58 12.06
CA GLY A 166 -15.79 5.36 13.24
C GLY A 166 -16.41 6.73 12.96
N LYS A 167 -16.52 7.15 11.68
CA LYS A 167 -17.24 8.37 11.29
C LYS A 167 -18.68 8.04 10.94
N ASP A 168 -19.62 8.65 11.65
CA ASP A 168 -21.06 8.49 11.38
C ASP A 168 -21.47 9.09 10.03
N ASN A 169 -22.39 8.40 9.37
CA ASN A 169 -23.03 8.78 8.13
C ASN A 169 -24.51 8.41 8.22
N THR A 170 -25.37 9.19 7.58
CA THR A 170 -26.81 8.93 7.46
C THR A 170 -27.13 8.66 6.00
N ILE A 171 -28.01 7.68 5.74
CA ILE A 171 -28.51 7.36 4.41
C ILE A 171 -30.04 7.36 4.40
N GLU A 172 -30.63 8.13 3.50
CA GLU A 172 -32.07 8.31 3.40
C GLU A 172 -32.77 7.10 2.74
N PRO A 173 -34.09 6.92 2.90
CA PRO A 173 -34.83 5.84 2.25
C PRO A 173 -34.61 5.82 0.73
N ARG A 174 -34.36 4.63 0.18
CA ARG A 174 -34.12 4.36 -1.26
C ARG A 174 -32.82 4.96 -1.82
N GLU A 175 -31.96 5.53 -0.98
CA GLU A 175 -30.68 6.08 -1.39
C GLU A 175 -29.62 4.97 -1.59
N ILE A 176 -28.67 5.24 -2.50
CA ILE A 176 -27.47 4.43 -2.72
C ILE A 176 -26.27 5.35 -2.57
N VAL A 177 -25.44 5.10 -1.56
CA VAL A 177 -24.18 5.81 -1.35
C VAL A 177 -23.02 4.92 -1.79
N THR A 178 -22.14 5.46 -2.64
CA THR A 178 -20.91 4.78 -3.05
C THR A 178 -19.72 5.34 -2.30
N HIS A 179 -19.01 4.48 -1.60
CA HIS A 179 -17.79 4.82 -0.88
C HIS A 179 -16.56 4.39 -1.65
N THR A 180 -15.47 5.15 -1.48
CA THR A 180 -14.17 4.82 -2.04
C THR A 180 -13.07 5.01 -0.98
N ALA A 181 -12.24 3.99 -0.76
CA ALA A 181 -11.20 4.00 0.26
C ALA A 181 -9.91 3.30 -0.22
N CYS A 182 -8.77 3.65 0.37
CA CYS A 182 -7.47 3.05 0.02
C CYS A 182 -7.21 1.71 0.68
N THR A 183 -7.68 1.55 1.90
CA THR A 183 -7.68 0.29 2.65
C THR A 183 -9.12 -0.15 2.84
N PRO A 184 -9.38 -1.43 3.13
CA PRO A 184 -10.69 -1.86 3.58
C PRO A 184 -11.09 -1.02 4.80
N GLY A 185 -12.35 -0.59 4.81
CA GLY A 185 -12.91 0.16 5.93
C GLY A 185 -13.68 -0.75 6.88
N THR A 186 -13.89 -0.29 8.11
CA THR A 186 -14.82 -0.92 9.05
C THR A 186 -16.17 -0.23 8.95
N LEU A 187 -17.20 -0.97 8.57
CA LEU A 187 -18.58 -0.49 8.47
C LEU A 187 -19.37 -1.03 9.65
N ALA A 188 -19.92 -0.16 10.49
CA ALA A 188 -20.77 -0.54 11.63
C ALA A 188 -22.13 0.14 11.51
N PHE A 189 -23.22 -0.61 11.70
CA PHE A 189 -24.56 -0.05 11.67
C PHE A 189 -25.04 0.19 13.11
N ASN A 190 -25.08 1.46 13.51
CA ASN A 190 -25.29 1.88 14.91
C ASN A 190 -26.77 2.03 15.28
N GLN A 191 -27.66 2.10 14.29
CA GLN A 191 -29.11 2.23 14.50
C GLN A 191 -29.85 1.38 13.47
N GLY A 192 -30.84 0.61 13.92
CA GLY A 192 -31.66 -0.18 13.01
C GLY A 192 -31.21 -1.63 12.79
N VAL A 193 -30.21 -2.14 13.52
CA VAL A 193 -29.78 -3.55 13.47
C VAL A 193 -29.35 -3.99 14.87
N ASP A 194 -30.14 -4.84 15.53
CA ASP A 194 -29.73 -5.49 16.79
C ASP A 194 -29.36 -6.96 16.52
N PRO A 195 -28.14 -7.43 16.86
CA PRO A 195 -27.00 -6.67 17.40
C PRO A 195 -26.31 -5.80 16.34
N ILE A 196 -25.55 -4.78 16.79
CA ILE A 196 -24.65 -3.98 15.95
C ILE A 196 -23.74 -4.94 15.19
N ARG A 197 -23.81 -4.91 13.86
CA ARG A 197 -22.95 -5.72 13.00
C ARG A 197 -21.87 -4.86 12.39
N THR A 198 -20.66 -5.38 12.46
CA THR A 198 -19.46 -4.78 11.87
C THR A 198 -19.02 -5.60 10.66
N PHE A 199 -18.69 -4.92 9.57
CA PHE A 199 -18.25 -5.52 8.32
C PHE A 199 -16.93 -4.91 7.86
N THR A 200 -16.11 -5.74 7.23
CA THR A 200 -15.01 -5.25 6.41
C THR A 200 -15.57 -4.84 5.06
N ALA A 201 -15.44 -3.56 4.74
CA ALA A 201 -15.87 -2.98 3.48
C ALA A 201 -14.82 -3.25 2.39
N GLU A 202 -14.93 -4.42 1.77
CA GLU A 202 -14.10 -4.85 0.65
C GLU A 202 -14.55 -4.24 -0.69
N GLY A 203 -13.71 -4.37 -1.72
CA GLY A 203 -13.97 -3.80 -3.03
C GLY A 203 -15.01 -4.63 -3.78
N GLY A 204 -16.00 -3.97 -4.39
CA GLY A 204 -17.12 -4.60 -5.07
C GLY A 204 -18.27 -4.99 -4.16
N ALA A 205 -18.14 -4.84 -2.83
CA ALA A 205 -19.20 -5.16 -1.90
C ALA A 205 -20.40 -4.21 -2.04
N VAL A 206 -21.60 -4.76 -1.94
CA VAL A 206 -22.84 -4.02 -1.77
C VAL A 206 -23.42 -4.40 -0.42
N PHE A 207 -23.68 -3.41 0.43
CA PHE A 207 -24.32 -3.58 1.74
C PHE A 207 -25.75 -3.06 1.64
N ALA A 208 -26.69 -3.98 1.44
CA ALA A 208 -28.11 -3.64 1.34
C ALA A 208 -28.80 -3.74 2.71
N ILE A 209 -29.39 -2.63 3.15
CA ILE A 209 -30.21 -2.56 4.35
C ILE A 209 -31.67 -2.85 3.98
N LYS A 210 -32.23 -3.99 4.41
CA LYS A 210 -33.63 -4.39 4.14
C LYS A 210 -34.53 -4.29 5.39
N PRO A 211 -35.85 -4.05 5.23
CA PRO A 211 -36.82 -4.17 6.31
C PRO A 211 -36.89 -5.61 6.85
N ASN A 212 -37.17 -5.77 8.14
CA ASN A 212 -37.37 -7.10 8.74
C ASN A 212 -38.71 -7.71 8.30
N ALA A 213 -38.79 -9.04 8.21
CA ALA A 213 -39.96 -9.77 7.70
C ALA A 213 -41.26 -9.55 8.50
N ASN A 214 -41.16 -9.11 9.76
CA ASN A 214 -42.30 -8.94 10.68
C ASN A 214 -42.76 -7.48 10.88
N GLY A 215 -42.23 -6.51 10.13
CA GLY A 215 -42.71 -5.12 10.17
C GLY A 215 -42.41 -4.31 11.45
N SER A 216 -41.93 -4.94 12.52
CA SER A 216 -41.58 -4.27 13.77
C SER A 216 -40.06 -4.17 13.95
N GLY A 217 -39.53 -2.96 13.81
CA GLY A 217 -38.18 -2.59 14.25
C GLY A 217 -37.04 -2.95 13.30
N ALA A 218 -36.22 -1.95 12.97
CA ALA A 218 -34.78 -1.92 13.24
C ALA A 218 -34.00 -3.26 13.20
N ALA A 219 -34.30 -4.16 12.29
CA ALA A 219 -33.55 -5.38 12.08
C ALA A 219 -33.35 -5.55 10.58
N VAL A 220 -32.07 -5.59 10.21
CA VAL A 220 -31.62 -5.49 8.83
C VAL A 220 -30.90 -6.76 8.44
N THR A 221 -31.34 -7.38 7.36
CA THR A 221 -30.59 -8.43 6.67
C THR A 221 -29.62 -7.76 5.70
N LEU A 222 -28.33 -7.97 5.94
CA LEU A 222 -27.25 -7.52 5.06
C LEU A 222 -26.88 -8.65 4.11
N GLU A 223 -27.14 -8.42 2.83
CA GLU A 223 -26.59 -9.23 1.74
C GLU A 223 -25.30 -8.58 1.29
N ALA A 224 -24.16 -9.10 1.73
CA ALA A 224 -22.89 -8.82 1.08
C ALA A 224 -22.88 -9.62 -0.24
N ALA A 225 -23.24 -8.95 -1.33
CA ALA A 225 -22.98 -9.47 -2.66
C ALA A 225 -21.75 -8.75 -3.23
N ASN A 226 -20.82 -9.50 -3.82
CA ASN A 226 -19.92 -8.90 -4.79
C ASN A 226 -20.78 -8.50 -5.99
N ASP A 227 -20.58 -7.28 -6.51
CA ASP A 227 -21.17 -6.83 -7.77
C ASP A 227 -20.64 -7.74 -8.89
N SER A 228 -21.25 -8.92 -9.04
CA SER A 228 -20.89 -9.96 -10.00
C SER A 228 -21.38 -9.56 -11.37
N LYS A 229 -20.88 -8.43 -11.89
CA LYS A 229 -21.05 -8.03 -13.27
C LYS A 229 -19.78 -7.36 -13.82
N ARG A 230 -19.02 -8.21 -14.51
CA ARG A 230 -18.03 -7.98 -15.58
C ARG A 230 -16.66 -7.44 -15.19
#